data_AF-A0A0A9XXN0-F1
#
_entry.id   AF-A0A0A9XXN0-F1
#
_cell.length_a   1.000
_cell.length_b   1.000
_cell.length_c   1.000
_cell.angle_alpha   90.00
_cell.angle_beta   90.00
_cell.angle_gamma   90.00
#
_symmetry.space_group_name_H-M   'P 1'
#
loop_
_entity.id
_entity.type
_entity.pdbx_description
1 polymer ?
#
loop_
_entity_poly.entity_id
_entity_poly.type
_entity_poly.pdbx_seq_one_letter_code
_entity_poly.pdbx_strand_id
1 'polypeptide(L)'
;EALSDLVASLPAETTWLLGGDWNSRIGESGDLERDLVAGSGLRRGRSSLDHKINRRGRLLMELCKEFGLIVCNGRSESDTPANFTYFGGGGASVNDLVIINTRAIDRFSDMRVDDLSHLSDHLPCIATLSICTPIEPCKTMQKRPECYAQFYNTRDKDLLTEFKKELASTEPPTIEGSSPSEHYKGYLEGIKSA
;
A
#
# COMPACT_ATOMS: atom_id res chain seq x y z
N GLU A 1 17.34 1.38 3.79
CA GLU A 1 17.21 -0.09 3.61
C GLU A 1 16.21 -0.34 2.50
N ALA A 2 16.53 -1.25 1.57
CA ALA A 2 15.57 -1.63 0.53
C ALA A 2 14.48 -2.54 1.13
N LEU A 3 13.28 -2.55 0.53
CA LEU A 3 12.17 -3.42 0.97
C LEU A 3 12.60 -4.90 0.99
N SER A 4 13.45 -5.31 0.05
CA SER A 4 14.04 -6.66 -0.02
C SER A 4 14.85 -7.02 1.22
N ASP A 5 15.62 -6.08 1.76
CA ASP A 5 16.50 -6.31 2.91
C ASP A 5 15.65 -6.46 4.17
N LEU A 6 14.62 -5.62 4.31
CA LEU A 6 13.65 -5.72 5.39
C LEU A 6 12.92 -7.07 5.32
N VAL A 7 12.47 -7.49 4.14
CA VAL A 7 11.79 -8.78 3.94
C VAL A 7 12.71 -9.95 4.30
N ALA A 8 13.98 -9.90 3.90
CA ALA A 8 14.96 -10.95 4.21
C ALA A 8 15.32 -11.02 5.71
N SER A 9 15.24 -9.90 6.43
CA SER A 9 15.55 -9.84 7.87
C SER A 9 14.45 -10.38 8.77
N LEU A 10 13.21 -10.47 8.27
CA LEU A 10 12.05 -10.88 9.06
C LEU A 10 11.77 -12.39 8.93
N PRO A 11 11.23 -13.04 9.97
CA PRO A 11 10.83 -14.45 9.90
C PRO A 11 9.91 -14.71 8.71
N ALA A 12 10.05 -15.87 8.06
CA ALA A 12 9.23 -16.24 6.90
C ALA A 12 7.71 -16.18 7.17
N GLU A 13 7.30 -16.42 8.42
CA GLU A 13 5.89 -16.39 8.85
C GLU A 13 5.38 -15.01 9.26
N THR A 14 6.15 -13.95 8.99
CA THR A 14 5.76 -12.59 9.31
C THR A 14 4.55 -12.16 8.48
N THR A 15 3.57 -11.59 9.17
CA THR A 15 2.42 -10.93 8.58
C THR A 15 2.71 -9.44 8.46
N TRP A 16 2.44 -8.85 7.30
CA TRP A 16 2.78 -7.47 7.01
C TRP A 16 1.51 -6.65 6.83
N LEU A 17 1.48 -5.48 7.45
CA LEU A 17 0.55 -4.41 7.14
C LEU A 17 1.36 -3.14 6.94
N LEU A 18 1.28 -2.60 5.73
CA LEU A 18 1.88 -1.34 5.31
C LEU A 18 0.74 -0.33 5.15
N GLY A 19 0.92 0.87 5.68
CA GLY A 19 -0.10 1.91 5.63
C GLY A 19 0.53 3.30 5.61
N GLY A 20 -0.11 4.23 4.90
CA GLY A 20 0.30 5.63 4.84
C GLY A 20 0.03 6.28 3.48
N ASP A 21 0.49 7.51 3.31
CA ASP A 21 0.40 8.26 2.05
C ASP A 21 1.46 7.77 1.05
N TRP A 22 1.02 7.04 0.04
CA TRP A 22 1.89 6.53 -1.03
C TRP A 22 2.05 7.54 -2.18
N ASN A 23 1.30 8.64 -2.16
CA ASN A 23 1.16 9.56 -3.30
C ASN A 23 0.87 8.82 -4.63
N SER A 24 0.22 7.66 -4.52
CA SER A 24 0.01 6.70 -5.59
C SER A 24 -1.48 6.54 -5.83
N ARG A 25 -1.92 6.78 -7.06
CA ARG A 25 -3.31 6.60 -7.47
C ARG A 25 -3.35 5.39 -8.39
N ILE A 26 -4.13 4.39 -8.02
CA ILE A 26 -4.15 3.07 -8.68
C ILE A 26 -5.48 2.76 -9.38
N GLY A 27 -6.38 3.74 -9.50
CA GLY A 27 -7.67 3.56 -10.18
C GLY A 27 -8.47 2.42 -9.54
N GLU A 28 -8.86 1.45 -10.36
CA GLU A 28 -9.46 0.16 -9.96
C GLU A 28 -8.53 -1.03 -10.19
N SER A 29 -7.24 -0.80 -10.47
CA SER A 29 -6.28 -1.87 -10.75
C SER A 29 -6.06 -2.81 -9.56
N GLY A 30 -5.58 -4.01 -9.87
CA GLY A 30 -5.05 -4.96 -8.90
C GLY A 30 -5.90 -6.18 -8.60
N ASP A 31 -6.80 -6.58 -9.49
CA ASP A 31 -7.62 -7.80 -9.37
C ASP A 31 -6.81 -9.02 -8.92
N LEU A 32 -7.40 -9.78 -8.01
CA LEU A 32 -6.78 -10.95 -7.40
C LEU A 32 -7.29 -12.24 -8.05
N GLU A 33 -6.59 -13.34 -7.79
CA GLU A 33 -7.11 -14.67 -8.11
C GLU A 33 -8.25 -15.02 -7.14
N ARG A 34 -9.26 -15.76 -7.63
CA ARG A 34 -10.46 -16.09 -6.84
C ARG A 34 -10.10 -16.88 -5.58
N ASP A 35 -9.19 -17.84 -5.73
CA ASP A 35 -8.85 -18.79 -4.67
C ASP A 35 -7.98 -18.16 -3.59
N LEU A 36 -7.25 -17.09 -3.91
CA LEU A 36 -6.37 -16.38 -2.98
C LEU A 36 -7.13 -15.73 -1.82
N VAL A 37 -8.34 -15.24 -2.09
CA VAL A 37 -9.17 -14.52 -1.10
C VAL A 37 -10.43 -15.29 -0.71
N ALA A 38 -10.55 -16.55 -1.13
CA ALA A 38 -11.71 -17.37 -0.84
C ALA A 38 -11.86 -17.58 0.67
N GLY A 39 -13.03 -17.24 1.22
CA GLY A 39 -13.28 -17.34 2.66
C GLY A 39 -12.69 -16.21 3.51
N SER A 40 -11.98 -15.26 2.90
CA SER A 40 -11.47 -14.07 3.58
C SER A 40 -12.49 -12.92 3.59
N GLY A 41 -12.20 -11.86 4.35
CA GLY A 41 -12.96 -10.59 4.32
C GLY A 41 -12.67 -9.72 3.08
N LEU A 42 -11.84 -10.18 2.14
CA LEU A 42 -11.41 -9.41 0.96
C LEU A 42 -12.12 -9.86 -0.31
N ARG A 43 -12.61 -8.89 -1.09
CA ARG A 43 -13.15 -9.10 -2.43
C ARG A 43 -12.03 -9.30 -3.45
N ARG A 44 -12.27 -10.18 -4.43
CA ARG A 44 -11.37 -10.44 -5.56
C ARG A 44 -11.21 -9.22 -6.47
N GLY A 45 -12.31 -8.57 -6.82
CA GLY A 45 -12.33 -7.34 -7.60
C GLY A 45 -12.16 -6.12 -6.72
N ARG A 46 -11.49 -5.08 -7.24
CA ARG A 46 -11.37 -3.79 -6.55
C ARG A 46 -12.21 -2.74 -7.25
N SER A 47 -12.86 -1.88 -6.48
CA SER A 47 -13.57 -0.71 -6.99
C SER A 47 -13.14 0.53 -6.20
N SER A 48 -13.22 1.72 -6.82
CA SER A 48 -12.64 2.95 -6.26
C SER A 48 -13.42 4.17 -6.73
N LEU A 49 -13.64 5.15 -5.86
CA LEU A 49 -14.15 6.47 -6.26
C LEU A 49 -13.09 7.29 -7.02
N ASP A 50 -11.81 6.96 -6.83
CA ASP A 50 -10.71 7.51 -7.62
C ASP A 50 -10.35 6.56 -8.77
N HIS A 51 -10.75 6.91 -9.99
CA HIS A 51 -10.45 6.15 -11.20
C HIS A 51 -9.11 6.54 -11.85
N LYS A 52 -8.38 7.53 -11.34
CA LYS A 52 -7.13 7.98 -11.95
C LYS A 52 -5.98 7.04 -11.60
N ILE A 53 -5.09 6.82 -12.57
CA ILE A 53 -3.85 6.06 -12.37
C ILE A 53 -2.66 6.98 -12.66
N ASN A 54 -1.77 7.16 -11.68
CA ASN A 54 -0.53 7.92 -11.86
C ASN A 54 0.69 6.99 -12.01
N ARG A 55 1.88 7.56 -12.34
CA ARG A 55 3.11 6.77 -12.53
C ARG A 55 3.47 5.96 -11.28
N ARG A 56 3.36 6.58 -10.09
CA ARG A 56 3.67 5.90 -8.82
C ARG A 56 2.72 4.73 -8.57
N GLY A 57 1.44 4.89 -8.90
CA GLY A 57 0.45 3.82 -8.84
C GLY A 57 0.80 2.63 -9.73
N ARG A 58 1.29 2.86 -10.95
CA ARG A 58 1.74 1.74 -11.82
C ARG A 58 2.92 0.98 -11.21
N LEU A 59 3.94 1.69 -10.75
CA LEU A 59 5.11 1.09 -10.10
C LEU A 59 4.74 0.35 -8.81
N LEU A 60 3.83 0.92 -8.02
CA LEU A 60 3.33 0.28 -6.81
C LEU A 60 2.59 -1.03 -7.12
N MET A 61 1.80 -1.06 -8.21
CA MET A 61 1.12 -2.29 -8.62
C MET A 61 2.09 -3.36 -9.13
N GLU A 62 3.16 -2.98 -9.82
CA GLU A 62 4.25 -3.89 -10.21
C GLU A 62 4.93 -4.49 -8.97
N LEU A 63 5.28 -3.65 -8.00
CA LEU A 63 5.85 -4.08 -6.72
C LEU A 63 4.88 -5.00 -5.96
N CYS A 64 3.60 -4.67 -5.90
CA CYS A 64 2.61 -5.52 -5.24
C CYS A 64 2.54 -6.90 -5.89
N LYS A 65 2.61 -6.97 -7.22
CA LYS A 65 2.63 -8.24 -7.96
C LYS A 65 3.91 -9.04 -7.69
N GLU A 66 5.06 -8.38 -7.65
CA GLU A 66 6.37 -9.02 -7.43
C GLU A 66 6.50 -9.61 -6.01
N PHE A 67 6.03 -8.89 -5.00
CA PHE A 67 6.19 -9.28 -3.60
C PHE A 67 4.95 -9.96 -2.98
N GLY A 68 3.92 -10.24 -3.77
CA GLY A 68 2.68 -10.85 -3.27
C GLY A 68 1.97 -9.95 -2.24
N LEU A 69 1.91 -8.65 -2.52
CA LEU A 69 1.19 -7.67 -1.71
C LEU A 69 -0.19 -7.39 -2.28
N ILE A 70 -1.11 -7.06 -1.39
CA ILE A 70 -2.53 -6.88 -1.67
C ILE A 70 -2.96 -5.53 -1.12
N VAL A 71 -3.45 -4.65 -1.98
CA VAL A 71 -4.08 -3.40 -1.58
C VAL A 71 -5.49 -3.69 -1.06
N CYS A 72 -5.78 -3.29 0.18
CA CYS A 72 -7.06 -3.54 0.85
C CYS A 72 -8.14 -2.51 0.50
N ASN A 73 -7.78 -1.27 0.20
CA ASN A 73 -8.75 -0.21 -0.14
C ASN A 73 -9.61 -0.65 -1.33
N GLY A 74 -10.93 -0.54 -1.21
CA GLY A 74 -11.85 -0.96 -2.27
C GLY A 74 -12.12 -2.46 -2.33
N ARG A 75 -11.76 -3.22 -1.28
CA ARG A 75 -11.93 -4.68 -1.21
C ARG A 75 -12.68 -5.19 0.03
N SER A 76 -12.76 -4.40 1.09
CA SER A 76 -13.44 -4.80 2.32
C SER A 76 -14.93 -4.47 2.26
N GLU A 77 -15.69 -5.00 3.22
CA GLU A 77 -17.13 -4.72 3.30
C GLU A 77 -17.41 -3.23 3.56
N SER A 78 -16.63 -2.60 4.45
CA SER A 78 -16.81 -1.18 4.81
C SER A 78 -16.10 -0.19 3.90
N ASP A 79 -15.34 -0.66 2.90
CA ASP A 79 -14.64 0.19 1.91
C ASP A 79 -14.68 -0.46 0.53
N THR A 80 -15.89 -0.60 -0.03
CA THR A 80 -16.12 -0.99 -1.42
C THR A 80 -17.32 -0.19 -1.98
N PRO A 81 -17.11 0.71 -2.97
CA PRO A 81 -15.82 1.12 -3.54
C PRO A 81 -14.91 1.84 -2.54
N ALA A 82 -13.61 1.92 -2.86
CA ALA A 82 -12.63 2.65 -2.05
C ALA A 82 -13.03 4.12 -1.93
N ASN A 83 -13.17 4.60 -0.69
CA ASN A 83 -13.45 6.01 -0.41
C ASN A 83 -12.20 6.87 -0.55
N PHE A 84 -12.39 8.14 -0.90
CA PHE A 84 -11.31 9.12 -0.94
C PHE A 84 -10.62 9.21 0.41
N THR A 85 -9.30 9.21 0.39
CA THR A 85 -8.47 9.35 1.59
C THR A 85 -7.84 10.73 1.69
N TYR A 86 -8.00 11.56 0.67
CA TYR A 86 -7.42 12.89 0.60
C TYR A 86 -8.36 13.86 -0.13
N PHE A 87 -8.47 15.08 0.40
CA PHE A 87 -9.20 16.21 -0.18
C PHE A 87 -8.35 17.48 -0.13
N GLY A 88 -7.85 17.93 -1.27
CA GLY A 88 -7.04 19.15 -1.36
C GLY A 88 -7.48 20.10 -2.47
N GLY A 89 -6.72 21.18 -2.66
CA GLY A 89 -6.98 22.18 -3.70
C GLY A 89 -6.98 21.63 -5.13
N GLY A 90 -6.39 20.45 -5.36
CA GLY A 90 -6.38 19.74 -6.64
C GLY A 90 -7.51 18.70 -6.82
N GLY A 91 -8.45 18.62 -5.88
CA GLY A 91 -9.54 17.63 -5.85
C GLY A 91 -9.28 16.50 -4.86
N ALA A 92 -9.92 15.35 -5.10
CA ALA A 92 -9.86 14.18 -4.21
C ALA A 92 -9.05 13.02 -4.82
N SER A 93 -8.47 12.20 -3.94
CA SER A 93 -7.73 10.99 -4.33
C SER A 93 -7.82 9.87 -3.30
N VAL A 94 -7.56 8.65 -3.78
CA VAL A 94 -7.27 7.48 -2.95
C VAL A 94 -5.77 7.24 -3.06
N ASN A 95 -4.99 7.86 -2.17
CA ASN A 95 -3.51 7.79 -2.16
C ASN A 95 -2.94 7.36 -0.81
N ASP A 96 -3.75 7.31 0.24
CA ASP A 96 -3.43 6.64 1.48
C ASP A 96 -3.90 5.18 1.37
N LEU A 97 -2.95 4.25 1.25
CA LEU A 97 -3.26 2.86 0.94
C LEU A 97 -2.84 1.97 2.09
N VAL A 98 -3.72 1.02 2.41
CA VAL A 98 -3.45 -0.10 3.31
C VAL A 98 -3.11 -1.30 2.45
N ILE A 99 -1.92 -1.86 2.64
CA ILE A 99 -1.37 -2.94 1.84
C ILE A 99 -0.93 -4.05 2.78
N ILE A 100 -1.30 -5.29 2.49
CA ILE A 100 -0.94 -6.46 3.28
C ILE A 100 -0.18 -7.47 2.43
N ASN A 101 0.57 -8.38 3.04
CA ASN A 101 1.06 -9.57 2.31
C ASN A 101 0.02 -10.69 2.30
N THR A 102 0.18 -11.69 1.44
CA THR A 102 -0.75 -12.83 1.34
C THR A 102 -0.99 -13.56 2.67
N ARG A 103 0.00 -13.64 3.57
CA ARG A 103 -0.14 -14.27 4.89
C ARG A 103 -1.10 -13.54 5.84
N ALA A 104 -1.38 -12.27 5.55
CA ALA A 104 -2.29 -11.45 6.34
C ALA A 104 -3.76 -11.63 5.97
N ILE A 105 -4.07 -12.28 4.84
CA ILE A 105 -5.44 -12.36 4.30
C ILE A 105 -6.43 -12.87 5.35
N ASP A 106 -6.10 -13.98 6.02
CA ASP A 106 -6.98 -14.60 7.03
C ASP A 106 -7.09 -13.79 8.33
N ARG A 107 -6.13 -12.88 8.55
CA ARG A 107 -6.12 -11.99 9.72
C ARG A 107 -6.79 -10.66 9.43
N PHE A 108 -6.90 -10.27 8.16
CA PHE A 108 -7.52 -9.01 7.77
C PHE A 108 -9.04 -9.15 7.80
N SER A 109 -9.69 -8.35 8.63
CA SER A 109 -11.13 -8.43 8.83
C SER A 109 -11.89 -7.37 8.03
N ASP A 110 -11.48 -6.11 8.13
CA ASP A 110 -12.18 -5.00 7.47
C ASP A 110 -11.28 -3.75 7.37
N MET A 111 -11.66 -2.83 6.50
CA MET A 111 -11.09 -1.48 6.44
C MET A 111 -12.17 -0.47 6.09
N ARG A 112 -12.03 0.74 6.63
CA ARG A 112 -12.85 1.90 6.31
C ARG A 112 -12.03 3.18 6.33
N VAL A 113 -12.58 4.23 5.72
CA VAL A 113 -12.11 5.60 5.86
C VAL A 113 -13.07 6.34 6.79
N ASP A 114 -12.54 7.05 7.78
CA ASP A 114 -13.37 7.87 8.68
C ASP A 114 -13.33 9.34 8.27
N ASP A 115 -14.47 10.04 8.39
CA ASP A 115 -14.55 11.45 8.02
C ASP A 115 -14.07 12.35 9.17
N LEU A 116 -12.77 12.63 9.15
CA LEU A 116 -12.13 13.64 9.99
C LEU A 116 -11.64 14.84 9.15
N SER A 117 -12.37 15.18 8.07
CA SER A 117 -12.02 16.28 7.15
C SER A 117 -11.88 17.65 7.82
N HIS A 118 -12.46 17.82 9.01
CA HIS A 118 -12.32 19.03 9.82
C HIS A 118 -10.96 19.14 10.55
N LEU A 119 -10.16 18.07 10.60
CA LEU A 119 -8.85 18.04 11.26
C LEU A 119 -7.67 17.99 10.28
N SER A 120 -7.89 17.48 9.07
CA SER A 120 -6.84 17.19 8.10
C SER A 120 -7.44 17.06 6.69
N ASP A 121 -6.65 17.40 5.67
CA ASP A 121 -6.96 17.11 4.26
C ASP A 121 -6.79 15.61 3.93
N HIS A 122 -5.98 14.89 4.70
CA HIS A 122 -5.96 13.42 4.71
C HIS A 122 -6.95 12.85 5.73
N LEU A 123 -7.72 11.86 5.30
CA LEU A 123 -8.65 11.08 6.11
C LEU A 123 -8.00 9.80 6.62
N PRO A 124 -8.23 9.43 7.89
CA PRO A 124 -7.66 8.21 8.47
C PRO A 124 -8.23 6.95 7.80
N CYS A 125 -7.32 6.05 7.43
CA CYS A 125 -7.66 4.68 7.07
C CYS A 125 -7.62 3.81 8.34
N ILE A 126 -8.74 3.19 8.69
CA ILE A 126 -8.88 2.31 9.85
C ILE A 126 -8.92 0.87 9.35
N ALA A 127 -7.88 0.09 9.67
CA ALA A 127 -7.82 -1.34 9.37
C ALA A 127 -8.07 -2.18 10.62
N THR A 128 -8.89 -3.22 10.51
CA THR A 128 -9.22 -4.14 11.59
C THR A 128 -8.59 -5.50 11.33
N LEU A 129 -7.85 -6.01 12.31
CA LEU A 129 -7.13 -7.29 12.25
C LEU A 129 -7.59 -8.23 13.36
N SER A 130 -7.73 -9.51 13.04
CA SER A 130 -7.94 -10.61 13.98
C SER A 130 -6.60 -11.28 14.30
N ILE A 131 -6.05 -10.97 15.48
CA ILE A 131 -4.78 -11.55 15.95
C ILE A 131 -5.08 -12.63 16.98
N CYS A 132 -4.94 -13.90 16.59
CA CYS A 132 -4.91 -15.02 17.54
C CYS A 132 -3.48 -15.22 18.03
N THR A 133 -3.23 -14.95 19.31
CA THR A 133 -2.04 -15.46 19.98
C THR A 133 -2.34 -16.90 20.42
N PRO A 134 -1.48 -17.89 20.11
CA PRO A 134 -1.60 -19.20 20.73
C PRO A 134 -1.49 -19.01 22.25
N ILE A 135 -2.59 -19.17 22.97
CA ILE A 135 -2.55 -19.36 24.41
C ILE A 135 -2.10 -20.79 24.61
N GLU A 136 -0.79 -21.03 24.65
CA GLU A 136 -0.32 -22.28 25.23
C GLU A 136 -0.83 -22.32 26.68
N PRO A 137 -1.53 -23.38 27.12
CA PRO A 137 -1.92 -23.51 28.52
C PRO A 137 -0.63 -23.59 29.34
N CYS A 138 -0.33 -22.49 30.03
CA CYS A 138 0.82 -22.32 30.92
C CYS A 138 0.85 -23.46 31.94
N LYS A 139 1.69 -24.48 31.70
CA LYS A 139 1.94 -25.54 32.70
C LYS A 139 3.10 -25.22 33.64
N THR A 140 3.79 -24.11 33.44
CA THR A 140 4.78 -23.58 34.38
C THR A 140 5.00 -22.12 34.05
N MET A 141 5.02 -21.24 35.05
CA MET A 141 5.38 -19.83 34.90
C MET A 141 6.82 -19.71 34.37
N GLN A 142 7.00 -19.78 33.06
CA GLN A 142 8.23 -19.40 32.37
C GLN A 142 7.83 -18.49 31.21
N LYS A 143 8.20 -17.21 31.36
CA LYS A 143 8.07 -16.06 30.45
C LYS A 143 6.85 -16.06 29.51
N ARG A 144 5.95 -15.10 29.77
CA ARG A 144 4.87 -14.65 28.89
C ARG A 144 5.38 -14.61 27.42
N PRO A 145 4.67 -15.21 26.43
CA PRO A 145 5.08 -15.08 25.04
C PRO A 145 5.08 -13.58 24.70
N GLU A 146 6.25 -13.06 24.36
CA GLU A 146 6.42 -11.68 23.94
C GLU A 146 5.65 -11.51 22.63
N CYS A 147 4.57 -10.73 22.66
CA CYS A 147 3.88 -10.30 21.46
C CYS A 147 4.89 -9.49 20.61
N TYR A 148 5.50 -10.11 19.60
CA TYR A 148 6.38 -9.44 18.63
C TYR A 148 5.53 -8.67 17.60
N ALA A 149 4.72 -7.71 18.06
CA ALA A 149 4.20 -6.68 17.18
C ALA A 149 5.22 -5.53 17.16
N GLN A 150 6.03 -5.48 16.10
CA GLN A 150 7.06 -4.45 15.95
C GLN A 150 6.53 -3.39 14.98
N PHE A 151 6.35 -2.16 15.47
CA PHE A 151 5.88 -1.03 14.68
C PHE A 151 7.09 -0.23 14.19
N TYR A 152 7.28 -0.15 12.87
CA TYR A 152 8.28 0.70 12.26
C TYR A 152 7.60 1.96 11.75
N ASN A 153 8.03 3.13 12.24
CA ASN A 153 7.61 4.43 11.70
C ASN A 153 8.81 5.10 11.07
N THR A 154 8.90 5.02 9.74
CA THR A 154 9.97 5.66 8.97
C THR A 154 9.45 6.98 8.40
N ARG A 155 9.89 8.10 8.96
CA ARG A 155 9.79 9.43 8.33
C ARG A 155 11.19 9.89 7.95
N ASP A 156 11.69 9.38 6.84
CA ASP A 156 13.04 9.68 6.38
C ASP A 156 13.01 10.52 5.10
N LYS A 157 13.36 11.80 5.24
CA LYS A 157 13.44 12.75 4.12
C LYS A 157 14.57 12.38 3.15
N ASP A 158 15.58 11.66 3.61
CA ASP A 158 16.74 11.29 2.81
C ASP A 158 16.40 10.10 1.91
N LEU A 159 15.65 9.11 2.41
CA LEU A 159 15.09 8.02 1.59
C LEU A 159 14.13 8.53 0.50
N LEU A 160 13.31 9.55 0.80
CA LEU A 160 12.47 10.19 -0.22
C LEU A 160 13.31 10.88 -1.30
N THR A 161 14.45 11.45 -0.92
CA THR A 161 15.37 12.12 -1.84
C THR A 161 16.11 11.10 -2.70
N GLU A 162 16.54 9.97 -2.12
CA GLU A 162 17.19 8.86 -2.81
C GLU A 162 16.22 8.16 -3.79
N PHE A 163 15.00 7.84 -3.36
CA PHE A 163 13.96 7.29 -4.24
C PHE A 163 13.63 8.21 -5.42
N LYS A 164 13.58 9.53 -5.19
CA LYS A 164 13.40 10.52 -6.27
C LYS A 164 14.57 10.50 -7.26
N LYS A 165 15.80 10.33 -6.79
CA LYS A 165 16.99 10.17 -7.64
C LYS A 165 16.92 8.89 -8.46
N GLU A 166 16.56 7.77 -7.84
CA GLU A 166 16.39 6.47 -8.52
C GLU A 166 15.29 6.49 -9.59
N LEU A 167 14.16 7.14 -9.29
CA LEU A 167 13.07 7.33 -10.26
C LEU A 167 13.45 8.24 -11.44
N ALA A 168 14.44 9.12 -11.26
CA ALA A 168 14.97 10.00 -12.29
C ALA A 168 16.12 9.36 -13.09
N SER A 169 16.85 8.40 -12.50
CA SER A 169 17.93 7.67 -13.15
C SER A 169 17.47 6.43 -13.93
N THR A 170 16.27 5.93 -13.65
CA THR A 170 15.64 4.86 -14.44
C THR A 170 14.99 5.46 -15.69
N GLU A 171 15.64 5.27 -16.85
CA GLU A 171 14.95 5.49 -18.13
C GLU A 171 13.70 4.59 -18.15
N PRO A 172 12.52 5.10 -18.53
CA PRO A 172 11.36 4.26 -18.72
C PRO A 172 11.72 3.19 -19.76
N PRO A 173 11.24 1.94 -19.59
CA PRO A 173 11.49 0.90 -20.57
C PRO A 173 11.05 1.42 -21.94
N THR A 174 11.98 1.43 -22.89
CA THR A 174 11.72 1.83 -24.27
C THR A 174 10.72 0.84 -24.85
N ILE A 175 9.45 1.24 -24.93
CA ILE A 175 8.46 0.48 -25.68
C ILE A 175 8.80 0.73 -27.15
N GLU A 176 9.34 -0.29 -27.83
CA GLU A 176 9.59 -0.24 -29.27
C GLU A 176 8.31 0.22 -29.99
N GLY A 177 8.38 1.39 -30.63
CA GLY A 177 7.29 1.93 -31.47
C GLY A 177 6.55 3.17 -30.94
N SER A 178 6.84 3.70 -29.75
CA SER A 178 6.21 4.95 -29.28
C SER A 178 7.23 6.07 -29.04
N SER A 179 7.10 7.19 -29.75
CA SER A 179 7.89 8.39 -29.46
C SER A 179 7.47 8.99 -28.10
N PRO A 180 8.41 9.56 -27.32
CA PRO A 180 8.06 10.17 -26.04
C PRO A 180 7.12 11.37 -26.24
N SER A 181 5.98 11.36 -25.54
CA SER A 181 4.99 12.45 -25.58
C SER A 181 5.59 13.80 -25.14
N GLU A 182 5.08 14.92 -25.66
CA GLU A 182 5.54 16.27 -25.26
C GLU A 182 5.41 16.53 -23.75
N HIS A 183 4.44 15.89 -23.09
CA HIS A 183 4.30 15.90 -21.63
C HIS A 183 5.49 15.27 -20.89
N TYR A 184 6.15 14.26 -21.49
CA TYR A 184 7.36 13.64 -20.93
C TYR A 184 8.59 14.55 -21.06
N LYS A 185 8.69 15.32 -22.15
CA LYS A 185 9.75 16.32 -22.33
C LYS A 185 9.61 17.46 -21.31
N GLY A 186 8.40 18.00 -21.15
CA GLY A 186 8.13 19.05 -20.16
C GLY A 186 8.38 18.61 -18.71
N TYR A 187 8.13 17.33 -18.39
CA TYR A 187 8.44 16.77 -17.06
C TYR A 187 9.95 16.68 -16.78
N LEU A 188 10.75 16.28 -17.77
CA LEU A 188 12.22 16.24 -17.63
C LEU A 188 12.83 17.64 -17.49
N GLU A 189 12.27 18.64 -18.16
CA GLU A 189 12.68 20.05 -18.03
C GLU A 189 12.34 20.61 -16.63
N GLY A 190 11.21 20.21 -16.06
CA GLY A 190 10.81 20.55 -14.69
C GLY A 190 11.66 19.90 -13.59
N ILE A 191 12.24 18.72 -13.84
CA ILE A 191 13.17 18.07 -12.89
C ILE A 191 14.54 18.74 -12.91
N LYS A 192 15.01 19.22 -14.06
CA LYS A 192 16.33 19.88 -14.17
C LYS A 192 16.37 21.30 -13.59
N SER A 193 15.21 21.87 -13.28
CA SER A 193 15.04 23.25 -12.80
C SER A 193 14.70 23.35 -11.31
N ALA A 194 14.68 22.23 -10.59
CA ALA A 194 14.48 22.11 -9.14
C ALA A 194 15.73 21.53 -8.46
#